data_AF-V7CYB2-F1
#
_entry.id   AF-V7CYB2-F1
#
_cell.length_a   1.000
_cell.length_b   1.000
_cell.length_c   1.000
_cell.angle_alpha   90.00
_cell.angle_beta   90.00
_cell.angle_gamma   90.00
#
_symmetry.space_group_name_H-M   'P 1'
#
loop_
_entity.id
_entity.type
_entity.pdbx_description
1 polymer ?
#
loop_
_entity_poly.entity_id
_entity_poly.type
_entity_poly.pdbx_seq_one_letter_code
_entity_poly.pdbx_strand_id
1 'polypeptide(L)'
;MGLELFFWLIICFPFHIAFLASTFYQVLMLSDLEADFINPYDASSRINYFIVPEFIGQGLLCAFCLLTGHWIMFLMTVPVTCYHMMLYMKQQHLIDVTEVFRVLNSEKKFRLAKLAYYLTIIIIIVFRLVLMLVYYLDSEDE
;
A
#
# COMPACT_ATOMS: atom_id res chain seq x y z
N MET A 1 18.48 -17.62 -7.34
CA MET A 1 18.95 -16.21 -7.22
C MET A 1 18.23 -15.27 -8.19
N GLY A 2 18.29 -15.49 -9.51
CA GLY A 2 17.70 -14.53 -10.49
C GLY A 2 16.18 -14.32 -10.40
N LEU A 3 15.39 -15.39 -10.20
CA LEU A 3 13.93 -15.26 -10.04
C LEU A 3 13.52 -14.52 -8.76
N GLU A 4 14.27 -14.72 -7.67
CA GLU A 4 14.10 -14.00 -6.42
C GLU A 4 14.38 -12.51 -6.61
N LEU A 5 15.53 -12.17 -7.21
CA LEU A 5 15.88 -10.79 -7.53
C LEU A 5 14.81 -10.13 -8.41
N PHE A 6 14.34 -10.83 -9.44
CA PHE A 6 13.26 -10.36 -10.30
C PHE A 6 11.97 -10.10 -9.50
N PHE A 7 11.56 -11.04 -8.65
CA PHE A 7 10.37 -10.87 -7.81
C PHE A 7 10.49 -9.64 -6.90
N TRP A 8 11.60 -9.49 -6.18
CA TRP A 8 11.78 -8.38 -5.25
C TRP A 8 11.90 -7.03 -5.98
N LEU A 9 12.64 -6.96 -7.08
CA LEU A 9 12.98 -5.73 -7.78
C LEU A 9 11.88 -5.27 -8.75
N ILE A 10 11.26 -6.19 -9.50
CA ILE A 10 10.28 -5.87 -10.55
C ILE A 10 8.85 -5.93 -10.05
N ILE A 11 8.55 -6.81 -9.09
CA ILE A 11 7.18 -6.98 -8.57
C ILE A 11 7.05 -6.29 -7.21
N CYS A 12 7.76 -6.75 -6.19
CA CYS A 12 7.49 -6.35 -4.81
C CYS A 12 7.75 -4.85 -4.57
N PHE A 13 8.90 -4.35 -5.03
CA PHE A 13 9.30 -2.96 -4.82
C PHE A 13 8.40 -1.93 -5.55
N PRO A 14 8.13 -2.03 -6.86
CA PRO A 14 7.29 -1.03 -7.56
C PRO A 14 5.85 -1.02 -7.06
N PHE A 15 5.28 -2.18 -6.70
CA PHE A 15 3.93 -2.24 -6.14
C PHE A 15 3.83 -1.52 -4.78
N HIS A 16 4.81 -1.71 -3.88
CA HIS A 16 4.80 -1.02 -2.60
C HIS A 16 5.01 0.49 -2.74
N ILE A 17 5.84 0.92 -3.69
CA ILE A 17 5.98 2.34 -4.04
C ILE A 17 4.66 2.90 -4.57
N ALA A 18 3.95 2.16 -5.43
CA ALA A 18 2.65 2.58 -5.95
C ALA A 18 1.60 2.71 -4.83
N PHE A 19 1.56 1.78 -3.87
CA PHE A 19 0.65 1.86 -2.72
C PHE A 19 1.00 3.02 -1.78
N LEU A 20 2.28 3.26 -1.54
CA LEU A 20 2.75 4.41 -0.77
C LEU A 20 2.32 5.72 -1.45
N ALA A 21 2.58 5.86 -2.75
CA ALA A 21 2.23 7.05 -3.52
C ALA A 21 0.72 7.28 -3.57
N SER A 22 -0.08 6.22 -3.76
CA SER A 22 -1.53 6.31 -3.73
C SER A 22 -2.05 6.73 -2.34
N THR A 23 -1.56 6.11 -1.26
CA THR A 23 -1.97 6.46 0.11
C THR A 23 -1.56 7.89 0.44
N PHE A 24 -0.36 8.32 0.02
CA PHE A 24 0.11 9.68 0.21
C PHE A 24 -0.78 10.69 -0.52
N TYR A 25 -1.14 10.41 -1.78
CA TYR A 25 -2.07 11.23 -2.55
C TYR A 25 -3.43 11.34 -1.86
N GLN A 26 -3.97 10.25 -1.31
CA GLN A 26 -5.23 10.26 -0.57
C GLN A 26 -5.15 11.14 0.69
N VAL A 27 -4.04 11.07 1.44
CA VAL A 27 -3.82 11.93 2.63
C VAL A 27 -3.71 13.40 2.25
N LEU A 28 -3.06 13.72 1.12
CA LEU A 28 -2.99 15.08 0.60
C LEU A 28 -4.39 15.60 0.23
N MET A 29 -5.19 14.83 -0.50
CA MET A 29 -6.57 15.22 -0.85
C MET A 29 -7.45 15.46 0.38
N LEU A 30 -7.29 14.65 1.44
CA LEU A 30 -8.00 14.89 2.71
C LEU A 30 -7.48 16.15 3.44
N SER A 31 -6.20 16.46 3.31
CA SER A 31 -5.62 17.68 3.90
C SER A 31 -6.02 18.94 3.13
N ASP A 32 -6.08 18.86 1.80
CA ASP A 32 -6.60 19.94 0.95
C ASP A 32 -8.09 20.19 1.24
N LEU A 33 -8.85 19.12 1.50
CA LEU A 33 -10.25 19.21 1.91
C LEU A 33 -10.40 19.87 3.29
N GLU A 34 -9.51 19.56 4.24
CA GLU A 34 -9.48 20.17 5.58
C GLU A 34 -9.19 21.67 5.54
N ALA A 35 -8.37 22.09 4.57
CA ALA A 35 -8.00 23.49 4.35
C ALA A 35 -8.95 24.24 3.41
N ASP A 36 -10.11 23.67 3.08
CA ASP A 36 -11.13 24.22 2.17
C ASP A 36 -10.60 24.55 0.75
N PHE A 37 -9.53 23.91 0.30
CA PHE A 37 -8.99 24.11 -1.06
C PHE A 37 -9.75 23.33 -2.14
N ILE A 38 -10.43 22.23 -1.77
CA ILE A 38 -11.15 21.35 -2.69
C ILE A 38 -12.55 21.01 -2.15
N ASN A 39 -13.51 20.84 -3.05
CA ASN A 39 -14.87 20.44 -2.70
C ASN A 39 -14.87 18.98 -2.17
N PRO A 40 -15.64 18.64 -1.12
CA PRO A 40 -15.83 17.27 -0.64
C PRO A 40 -16.26 16.28 -1.73
N TYR A 41 -17.04 16.72 -2.73
CA TYR A 41 -17.41 15.87 -3.87
C TYR A 41 -16.19 15.47 -4.72
N ASP A 42 -15.35 16.45 -5.07
CA ASP A 42 -14.17 16.22 -5.90
C ASP A 42 -13.13 15.39 -5.16
N ALA A 43 -12.91 15.66 -3.87
CA ALA A 43 -12.02 14.89 -3.03
C ALA A 43 -12.49 13.42 -2.91
N SER A 44 -13.76 13.19 -2.59
CA SER A 44 -14.31 11.84 -2.42
C SER A 44 -14.28 11.05 -3.73
N SER A 45 -14.64 11.66 -4.86
CA SER A 45 -14.61 11.02 -6.19
C SER A 45 -13.19 10.57 -6.57
N ARG A 46 -12.20 11.45 -6.39
CA ARG A 46 -10.78 11.14 -6.68
C ARG A 46 -10.24 10.06 -5.77
N ILE A 47 -10.52 10.13 -4.47
CA ILE A 47 -10.05 9.12 -3.52
C ILE A 47 -10.69 7.76 -3.84
N ASN A 48 -12.01 7.71 -4.05
CA ASN A 48 -12.76 6.48 -4.35
C ASN A 48 -12.26 5.79 -5.63
N TYR A 49 -11.82 6.54 -6.63
CA TYR A 49 -11.23 6.00 -7.85
C TYR A 49 -9.97 5.16 -7.57
N PHE A 50 -9.15 5.54 -6.59
CA PHE A 50 -7.92 4.82 -6.25
C PHE A 50 -8.11 3.66 -5.28
N ILE A 51 -9.17 3.66 -4.47
CA ILE A 51 -9.40 2.63 -3.43
C ILE A 51 -9.54 1.23 -4.05
N VAL A 52 -10.35 1.09 -5.10
CA VAL A 52 -10.66 -0.23 -5.69
C VAL A 52 -9.42 -0.86 -6.36
N PRO A 53 -8.66 -0.15 -7.22
CA PRO A 53 -7.41 -0.66 -7.78
C PRO A 53 -6.39 -1.05 -6.70
N GLU A 54 -6.31 -0.28 -5.61
CA GLU A 54 -5.40 -0.56 -4.50
C GLU A 54 -5.76 -1.86 -3.78
N PHE A 55 -7.05 -2.10 -3.52
CA PHE A 55 -7.52 -3.32 -2.86
C PHE A 55 -7.24 -4.56 -3.71
N ILE A 56 -7.50 -4.47 -5.01
CA ILE A 56 -7.21 -5.55 -5.97
C ILE A 56 -5.70 -5.80 -6.02
N GLY A 57 -4.90 -4.74 -6.20
CA GLY A 57 -3.46 -4.84 -6.27
C GLY A 57 -2.86 -5.48 -5.03
N GLN A 58 -3.34 -5.10 -3.84
CA GLN A 58 -2.83 -5.65 -2.59
C GLN A 58 -3.28 -7.10 -2.36
N GLY A 59 -4.49 -7.45 -2.77
CA GLY A 59 -4.96 -8.85 -2.79
C GLY A 59 -4.10 -9.72 -3.70
N LEU A 60 -3.82 -9.24 -4.92
CA LEU A 60 -2.96 -9.93 -5.88
C LEU A 60 -1.53 -10.09 -5.34
N LEU A 61 -0.95 -9.04 -4.77
CA LEU A 61 0.40 -9.10 -4.22
C LEU A 61 0.50 -10.09 -3.05
N CYS A 62 -0.50 -10.10 -2.18
CA CYS A 62 -0.59 -11.07 -1.08
C CYS A 62 -0.68 -12.52 -1.61
N ALA A 63 -1.50 -12.76 -2.63
CA ALA A 63 -1.59 -14.07 -3.28
C ALA A 63 -0.26 -14.47 -3.96
N PHE A 64 0.42 -13.54 -4.63
CA PHE A 64 1.74 -13.79 -5.22
C PHE A 64 2.80 -14.12 -4.16
N CYS A 65 2.82 -13.42 -3.03
CA CYS A 65 3.71 -13.75 -1.90
C CYS A 65 3.46 -15.17 -1.36
N LEU A 66 2.20 -15.61 -1.31
CA LEU A 66 1.84 -16.97 -0.90
C LEU A 66 2.33 -18.02 -1.90
N LEU A 67 2.07 -17.81 -3.20
CA LEU A 67 2.45 -18.75 -4.26
C LEU A 67 3.98 -18.88 -4.44
N THR A 68 4.71 -17.78 -4.21
CA THR A 68 6.18 -17.75 -4.28
C THR A 68 6.85 -18.25 -3.01
N GLY A 69 6.10 -18.58 -1.95
CA GLY A 69 6.64 -19.11 -0.69
C GLY A 69 7.31 -18.05 0.20
N HIS A 70 7.03 -16.76 -0.02
CA HIS A 70 7.55 -15.65 0.76
C HIS A 70 6.75 -15.44 2.05
N TRP A 71 6.84 -16.39 2.98
CA TRP A 71 6.00 -16.44 4.19
C TRP A 71 6.08 -15.19 5.09
N ILE A 72 7.27 -14.62 5.27
CA ILE A 72 7.42 -13.42 6.11
C ILE A 72 6.69 -12.22 5.49
N MET A 73 6.86 -12.03 4.19
CA MET A 73 6.23 -10.94 3.45
C MET A 73 4.71 -11.12 3.35
N PHE A 74 4.27 -12.37 3.16
CA PHE A 74 2.88 -12.75 3.24
C PHE A 74 2.27 -12.40 4.61
N LEU A 75 2.90 -12.83 5.72
CA LEU A 75 2.42 -12.54 7.07
C LEU A 75 2.32 -11.05 7.37
N MET A 76 3.22 -10.24 6.83
CA MET A 76 3.13 -8.78 6.94
C MET A 76 1.94 -8.26 6.12
N THR A 77 1.81 -8.62 4.85
CA THR A 77 0.77 -8.08 3.96
C THR A 77 -0.66 -8.55 4.29
N VAL A 78 -0.82 -9.74 4.88
CA VAL A 78 -2.11 -10.37 5.21
C VAL A 78 -3.03 -9.48 6.07
N PRO A 79 -2.61 -8.95 7.24
CA PRO A 79 -3.44 -8.09 8.07
C PRO A 79 -4.09 -6.94 7.31
N VAL A 80 -3.34 -6.27 6.44
CA VAL A 80 -3.85 -5.14 5.67
C VAL A 80 -4.80 -5.61 4.56
N THR A 81 -4.49 -6.70 3.88
CA THR A 81 -5.40 -7.31 2.89
C THR A 81 -6.71 -7.76 3.54
N CYS A 82 -6.66 -8.38 4.72
CA CYS A 82 -7.85 -8.77 5.48
C CYS A 82 -8.67 -7.56 5.91
N TYR A 83 -8.02 -6.47 6.32
CA TYR A 83 -8.71 -5.23 6.66
C TYR A 83 -9.42 -4.64 5.43
N HIS A 84 -8.76 -4.55 4.28
CA HIS A 84 -9.36 -4.12 3.02
C HIS A 84 -10.55 -4.99 2.61
N MET A 85 -10.41 -6.31 2.73
CA MET A 85 -11.50 -7.26 2.43
C MET A 85 -12.69 -7.07 3.38
N MET A 86 -12.44 -6.89 4.67
CA MET A 86 -13.49 -6.61 5.65
C MET A 86 -14.23 -5.30 5.31
N LEU A 87 -13.50 -4.24 4.94
CA LEU A 87 -14.09 -2.96 4.59
C LEU A 87 -14.94 -3.07 3.31
N TYR A 88 -14.47 -3.84 2.34
CA TYR A 88 -15.23 -4.15 1.12
C TYR A 88 -16.52 -4.90 1.42
N MET A 89 -16.47 -5.94 2.26
CA MET A 89 -17.65 -6.73 2.66
C MET A 89 -18.69 -5.91 3.43
N LYS A 90 -18.24 -4.93 4.23
CA LYS A 90 -19.12 -3.99 4.93
C LYS A 90 -19.67 -2.87 4.04
N GLN A 91 -19.26 -2.82 2.77
CA GLN A 91 -19.57 -1.72 1.83
C GLN A 91 -19.17 -0.32 2.34
N GLN A 92 -18.25 -0.25 3.30
CA GLN A 92 -17.74 1.00 3.88
C GLN A 92 -16.41 1.43 3.24
N HIS A 93 -16.13 0.93 2.02
CA HIS A 93 -14.87 1.20 1.32
C HIS A 93 -14.87 2.55 0.61
N LEU A 94 -16.03 3.17 0.39
CA LEU A 94 -16.16 4.47 -0.28
C LEU A 94 -16.35 5.58 0.75
N ILE A 95 -15.77 6.74 0.46
CA ILE A 95 -16.02 7.96 1.24
C ILE A 95 -17.36 8.56 0.79
N ASP A 96 -18.28 8.73 1.74
CA ASP A 96 -19.51 9.49 1.55
C ASP A 96 -19.23 11.00 1.70
N VAL A 97 -19.61 11.76 0.67
CA VAL A 97 -19.46 13.22 0.60
C VAL A 97 -20.19 13.91 1.75
N THR A 98 -21.32 13.36 2.21
CA THR A 98 -22.15 13.98 3.25
C THR A 98 -21.57 13.84 4.65
N GLU A 99 -20.79 12.78 4.90
CA GLU A 99 -20.19 12.49 6.20
C GLU A 99 -18.68 12.77 6.27
N VAL A 100 -18.05 13.14 5.13
CA VAL A 100 -16.59 13.24 5.01
C VAL A 100 -15.96 14.11 6.10
N PHE A 101 -16.54 15.27 6.42
CA PHE A 101 -16.03 16.16 7.46
C PHE A 101 -16.16 15.57 8.88
N ARG A 102 -17.20 14.75 9.13
CA ARG A 102 -17.40 14.10 10.43
C ARG A 102 -16.34 13.03 10.68
N VAL A 103 -15.99 12.26 9.65
CA VAL A 103 -15.03 11.15 9.73
C VAL A 103 -13.61 11.53 9.30
N LEU A 104 -13.40 12.77 8.85
CA LEU A 104 -12.14 13.25 8.25
C LEU A 104 -10.92 12.95 9.13
N ASN A 105 -11.00 13.34 10.40
CA ASN A 105 -9.89 13.17 11.34
C ASN A 105 -9.55 11.69 11.60
N SER A 106 -10.56 10.81 11.67
CA SER A 106 -10.33 9.38 11.83
C SER A 106 -9.75 8.74 10.56
N GLU A 107 -10.31 9.06 9.39
CA GLU A 107 -9.85 8.56 8.10
C GLU A 107 -8.42 9.00 7.81
N LYS A 108 -8.08 10.27 8.08
CA LYS A 108 -6.73 10.82 7.91
C LYS A 108 -5.73 10.09 8.82
N LYS A 109 -6.06 9.89 10.10
CA LYS A 109 -5.20 9.15 11.04
C LYS A 109 -4.98 7.71 10.58
N PHE A 110 -6.05 7.04 10.13
CA PHE A 110 -5.95 5.68 9.61
C PHE A 110 -5.05 5.61 8.37
N ARG A 111 -5.24 6.50 7.39
CA ARG A 111 -4.43 6.56 6.17
C ARG A 111 -2.97 6.96 6.46
N LEU A 112 -2.73 7.81 7.45
CA LEU A 112 -1.38 8.15 7.90
C LEU A 112 -0.68 6.95 8.56
N ALA A 113 -1.41 6.18 9.39
CA ALA A 113 -0.88 4.93 9.95
C ALA A 113 -0.56 3.90 8.84
N LYS A 114 -1.44 3.78 7.84
CA LYS A 114 -1.22 2.94 6.65
C LYS A 114 0.00 3.40 5.83
N LEU A 115 0.19 4.71 5.68
CA LEU A 115 1.37 5.29 5.01
C LEU A 115 2.66 4.90 5.75
N ALA A 116 2.69 5.06 7.08
CA ALA A 116 3.84 4.68 7.91
C ALA A 116 4.12 3.17 7.79
N TYR A 117 3.07 2.35 7.75
CA TYR A 117 3.18 0.92 7.57
C TYR A 117 3.82 0.54 6.21
N TYR A 118 3.37 1.12 5.09
CA TYR A 118 4.00 0.89 3.79
C TYR A 118 5.45 1.39 3.74
N LEU A 119 5.75 2.50 4.40
CA LEU A 119 7.11 3.00 4.50
C LEU A 119 8.02 2.00 5.23
N THR A 120 7.56 1.42 6.34
CA THR A 120 8.30 0.36 7.04
C THR A 120 8.55 -0.85 6.14
N ILE A 121 7.56 -1.28 5.35
CA ILE A 121 7.75 -2.39 4.42
C ILE A 121 8.76 -2.05 3.33
N ILE A 122 8.71 -0.84 2.76
CA ILE A 122 9.68 -0.42 1.74
C ILE A 122 11.10 -0.47 2.29
N ILE A 123 11.32 -0.03 3.54
CA ILE A 123 12.65 -0.13 4.18
C ILE A 123 13.11 -1.60 4.26
N ILE A 124 12.21 -2.52 4.64
CA ILE A 124 12.52 -3.96 4.69
C ILE A 124 12.84 -4.52 3.29
N ILE A 125 12.09 -4.13 2.26
CA ILE A 125 12.32 -4.52 0.87
C ILE A 125 13.69 -4.04 0.40
N VAL A 126 14.03 -2.77 0.65
CA VAL A 126 15.32 -2.19 0.26
C VAL A 126 16.48 -2.91 0.96
N PHE A 127 16.36 -3.18 2.26
CA PHE A 127 17.37 -3.93 3.00
C PHE A 127 17.56 -5.35 2.43
N ARG A 128 16.47 -6.05 2.12
CA ARG A 128 16.50 -7.36 1.45
C ARG A 128 17.18 -7.29 0.07
N LEU A 129 16.88 -6.28 -0.73
CA LEU A 129 17.50 -6.09 -2.06
C LEU A 129 19.01 -5.85 -1.95
N VAL A 130 19.45 -5.01 -1.01
CA VAL A 130 20.88 -4.76 -0.77
C VAL A 130 21.60 -6.03 -0.34
N LEU A 131 21.03 -6.80 0.60
CA LEU A 131 21.62 -8.08 1.01
C LEU A 131 21.76 -9.04 -0.17
N MET A 132 20.71 -9.19 -0.99
CA MET A 132 20.75 -10.05 -2.18
C MET A 132 21.81 -9.61 -3.18
N LEU A 133 21.99 -8.30 -3.37
CA LEU A 133 23.03 -7.75 -4.23
C LEU A 133 24.43 -8.06 -3.69
N VAL A 134 24.66 -7.89 -2.38
CA VAL A 134 25.95 -8.21 -1.75
C VAL A 134 26.27 -9.71 -1.90
N TYR A 135 25.31 -10.59 -1.62
CA TYR A 135 25.52 -12.03 -1.81
C TYR A 135 25.75 -12.42 -3.27
N TYR A 136 25.15 -11.69 -4.22
CA TYR A 136 25.38 -11.92 -5.64
C TYR A 136 26.81 -11.55 -6.05
N LEU A 137 27.31 -10.39 -5.59
CA LEU A 137 28.68 -9.96 -5.87
C LEU A 137 29.72 -10.89 -5.24
N ASP A 138 29.49 -11.32 -3.99
CA ASP A 138 30.37 -12.27 -3.28
C ASP A 138 30.46 -13.62 -4.01
N SER A 139 29.36 -14.06 -4.65
CA SER A 139 29.34 -15.29 -5.45
C SER A 139 29.98 -15.18 -6.84
N GLU A 140 30.26 -13.97 -7.32
CA GLU A 140 31.03 -13.77 -8.57
C GLU A 140 32.55 -13.73 -8.32
N ASP A 141 32.97 -13.50 -7.07
CA ASP A 141 34.38 -13.44 -6.66
C ASP A 141 34.98 -14.84 -6.28
N GLU A 142 34.15 -15.89 -6.17
CA GLU A 142 34.54 -17.32 -6.04
C GLU A 142 34.50 -18.08 -7.38
#